data_AF-A0A940N4Z1-F1
#
_entry.id   AF-A0A940N4Z1-F1
#
_cell.length_a   1.000
_cell.length_b   1.000
_cell.length_c   1.000
_cell.angle_alpha   90.00
_cell.angle_beta   90.00
_cell.angle_gamma   90.00
#
_symmetry.space_group_name_H-M   'P 1'
#
loop_
_entity.id
_entity.type
_entity.pdbx_description
1 polymer ?
#
loop_
_entity_poly.entity_id
_entity_poly.type
_entity_poly.pdbx_seq_one_letter_code
_entity_poly.pdbx_strand_id
1 'polypeptide(L)'
;MEYRTKEEQVADYLREAILAGHFPRGTRLKQAEIAKTLQISITPVREALKLLEAEGYISGSSYKGAVVAPLDVAASVETLNLRILLEGQLIRHAVEKATTDDLRLIRRSADEFAEAVNKRDSAEARAANYRFHKQMYVAADLPQTLHFVQILWARYPFDVINRVEGRAFQAVEEHEALLRPMIEGDLTGAMLALRRHIEAGWATVNEAMERKPAAPADPGAQPRRKSNKETGQDERSRAAGHGHDERPDPPGGTERQDLRTDHRKPRRGRADTRTDR
;
A
#
# COMPACT_ATOMS: atom_id res chain seq x y z
N MET A 1 1.62 -30.40 13.09
CA MET A 1 0.63 -29.36 13.42
C MET A 1 1.36 -28.25 14.13
N GLU A 2 1.65 -27.16 13.44
CA GLU A 2 2.25 -25.98 14.04
C GLU A 2 1.14 -25.23 14.79
N TYR A 3 1.26 -25.12 16.12
CA TYR A 3 0.26 -24.44 16.95
C TYR A 3 0.40 -22.93 16.76
N ARG A 4 -0.57 -22.31 16.07
CA ARG A 4 -0.63 -20.85 15.99
C ARG A 4 -0.90 -20.26 17.37
N THR A 5 -0.12 -19.26 17.74
CA THR A 5 -0.28 -18.56 19.02
C THR A 5 -1.55 -17.70 19.01
N LYS A 6 -2.09 -17.37 20.19
CA LYS A 6 -3.23 -16.43 20.29
C LYS A 6 -2.88 -15.06 19.72
N GLU A 7 -1.62 -14.65 19.81
CA GLU A 7 -1.09 -13.43 19.19
C GLU A 7 -1.22 -13.47 17.67
N GLU A 8 -0.72 -14.53 17.02
CA GLU A 8 -0.78 -14.69 15.57
C GLU A 8 -2.22 -14.71 15.04
N GLN A 9 -3.13 -15.36 15.79
CA GLN A 9 -4.56 -15.38 15.46
C GLN A 9 -5.17 -13.97 15.51
N VAL A 10 -4.79 -13.16 16.51
CA VAL A 10 -5.26 -11.77 16.62
C VAL A 10 -4.66 -10.91 15.51
N ALA A 11 -3.38 -11.09 15.20
CA ALA A 11 -2.72 -10.37 14.11
C ALA A 11 -3.39 -10.68 12.76
N ASP A 12 -3.66 -11.96 12.48
CA ASP A 12 -4.38 -12.40 11.28
C ASP A 12 -5.77 -11.78 11.18
N TYR A 13 -6.55 -11.82 12.27
CA TYR A 13 -7.87 -11.19 12.34
C TYR A 13 -7.80 -9.69 12.04
N LEU A 14 -6.82 -8.99 12.63
CA LEU A 14 -6.68 -7.55 12.44
C LEU A 14 -6.18 -7.18 11.03
N ARG A 15 -5.29 -7.97 10.41
CA ARG A 15 -4.90 -7.76 9.00
C ARG A 15 -6.10 -7.86 8.09
N GLU A 16 -6.91 -8.92 8.24
CA GLU A 16 -8.13 -9.10 7.46
C GLU A 16 -9.10 -7.93 7.69
N ALA A 17 -9.36 -7.56 8.94
CA ALA A 17 -10.28 -6.48 9.27
C ALA A 17 -9.81 -5.10 8.73
N ILE A 18 -8.51 -4.82 8.75
CA ILE A 18 -7.94 -3.58 8.18
C ILE A 18 -8.08 -3.57 6.65
N LEU A 19 -7.70 -4.66 5.97
CA LEU A 19 -7.78 -4.76 4.50
C LEU A 19 -9.22 -4.83 3.99
N ALA A 20 -10.11 -5.43 4.77
CA ALA A 20 -11.56 -5.40 4.56
C ALA A 20 -12.18 -4.01 4.82
N GLY A 21 -11.41 -3.08 5.40
CA GLY A 21 -11.84 -1.72 5.71
C GLY A 21 -12.82 -1.60 6.88
N HIS A 22 -12.94 -2.64 7.72
CA HIS A 22 -13.62 -2.53 9.02
C HIS A 22 -12.90 -1.56 9.96
N PHE A 23 -11.57 -1.47 9.82
CA PHE A 23 -10.75 -0.44 10.42
C PHE A 23 -10.10 0.43 9.33
N PRO A 24 -10.77 1.50 8.88
CA PRO A 24 -10.20 2.42 7.90
C PRO A 24 -8.87 3.01 8.35
N ARG A 25 -8.02 3.41 7.39
CA ARG A 25 -6.76 4.13 7.66
C ARG A 25 -7.02 5.36 8.54
N GLY A 26 -6.17 5.59 9.55
CA GLY A 26 -6.35 6.62 10.57
C GLY A 26 -7.25 6.22 11.75
N THR A 27 -7.89 5.05 11.72
CA THR A 27 -8.72 4.57 12.85
C THR A 27 -7.84 4.22 14.05
N ARG A 28 -8.23 4.70 15.23
CA ARG A 28 -7.58 4.31 16.49
C ARG A 28 -8.12 2.96 16.98
N LEU A 29 -7.22 2.01 17.17
CA LEU A 29 -7.51 0.67 17.67
C LEU A 29 -7.42 0.66 19.20
N LYS A 30 -8.51 0.24 19.87
CA LYS A 30 -8.57 0.13 21.33
C LYS A 30 -8.40 -1.32 21.76
N GLN A 31 -7.34 -1.60 22.49
CA GLN A 31 -7.00 -2.96 22.96
C GLN A 31 -8.14 -3.64 23.73
N ALA A 32 -8.79 -2.91 24.63
CA ALA A 32 -9.87 -3.47 25.45
C ALA A 32 -11.10 -3.88 24.62
N GLU A 33 -11.43 -3.11 23.57
CA GLU A 33 -12.54 -3.44 22.67
C GLU A 33 -12.20 -4.68 21.82
N ILE A 34 -10.99 -4.75 21.26
CA ILE A 34 -10.53 -5.93 20.50
C ILE A 34 -10.50 -7.18 21.39
N ALA A 35 -9.96 -7.08 22.59
CA ALA A 35 -9.92 -8.18 23.57
C ALA A 35 -11.32 -8.69 23.91
N LYS A 36 -12.27 -7.76 24.11
CA LYS A 36 -13.68 -8.10 24.38
C LYS A 36 -14.33 -8.80 23.18
N THR A 37 -14.16 -8.27 21.97
CA THR A 37 -14.73 -8.85 20.74
C THR A 37 -14.21 -10.27 20.50
N LEU A 38 -12.91 -10.49 20.71
CA LEU A 38 -12.28 -11.80 20.51
C LEU A 38 -12.38 -12.72 21.74
N GLN A 39 -12.96 -12.26 22.84
CA GLN A 39 -13.10 -13.00 24.10
C GLN A 39 -11.76 -13.54 24.64
N ILE A 40 -10.72 -12.70 24.60
CA ILE A 40 -9.37 -13.03 25.08
C ILE A 40 -8.85 -11.97 26.05
N SER A 41 -7.75 -12.28 26.74
CA SER A 41 -7.03 -11.29 27.56
C SER A 41 -6.38 -10.20 26.69
N ILE A 42 -6.09 -9.04 27.29
CA ILE A 42 -5.42 -7.92 26.60
C ILE A 42 -3.99 -8.24 26.14
N THR A 43 -3.27 -9.11 26.83
CA THR A 43 -1.86 -9.46 26.52
C THR A 43 -1.63 -9.87 25.05
N PRO A 44 -2.29 -10.92 24.50
CA PRO A 44 -2.12 -11.29 23.09
C PRO A 44 -2.55 -10.18 22.11
N VAL A 45 -3.51 -9.32 22.49
CA VAL A 45 -3.88 -8.16 21.67
C VAL A 45 -2.73 -7.17 21.59
N ARG A 46 -2.08 -6.86 22.72
CA ARG A 46 -0.94 -5.95 22.76
C ARG A 46 0.23 -6.46 21.93
N GLU A 47 0.58 -7.73 22.04
CA GLU A 47 1.68 -8.31 21.26
C GLU A 47 1.34 -8.33 19.75
N ALA A 48 0.10 -8.67 19.38
CA ALA A 48 -0.34 -8.60 17.99
C ALA A 48 -0.27 -7.17 17.41
N LEU A 49 -0.61 -6.15 18.19
CA LEU A 49 -0.49 -4.75 17.75
C LEU A 49 0.97 -4.34 17.54
N LYS A 50 1.94 -4.87 18.32
CA LYS A 50 3.37 -4.62 18.09
C LYS A 50 3.85 -5.29 16.79
N LEU A 51 3.39 -6.51 16.52
CA LEU A 51 3.68 -7.20 15.26
C LEU A 51 3.16 -6.39 14.06
N LEU A 52 1.91 -5.92 14.14
CA LEU A 52 1.29 -5.10 13.09
C LEU A 52 1.95 -3.71 12.95
N GLU A 53 2.52 -3.15 14.02
CA GLU A 53 3.34 -1.95 13.96
C GLU A 53 4.63 -2.21 13.17
N ALA A 54 5.32 -3.33 13.44
CA ALA A 54 6.52 -3.74 12.69
C ALA A 54 6.23 -4.04 11.21
N GLU A 55 5.06 -4.60 10.90
CA GLU A 55 4.62 -4.87 9.53
C GLU A 55 4.06 -3.62 8.82
N GLY A 56 3.81 -2.54 9.57
CA GLY A 56 3.35 -1.28 9.03
C GLY A 56 1.84 -1.16 8.78
N TYR A 57 1.03 -2.09 9.28
CA TYR A 57 -0.44 -1.93 9.35
C TYR A 57 -0.85 -0.87 10.36
N ILE A 58 -0.01 -0.66 11.38
CA ILE A 58 -0.25 0.26 12.48
C ILE A 58 0.88 1.29 12.53
N SER A 59 0.51 2.51 12.90
CA SER A 59 1.40 3.61 13.24
C SER A 59 1.14 4.05 14.68
N GLY A 60 2.19 4.54 15.33
CA GLY A 60 2.15 4.96 16.74
C GLY A 60 2.38 3.80 17.72
N SER A 61 2.83 4.16 18.92
CA SER A 61 3.21 3.18 19.94
C SER A 61 2.00 2.37 20.45
N SER A 62 2.15 1.05 20.50
CA SER A 62 1.23 0.11 21.16
C SER A 62 0.71 0.58 22.53
N TYR A 63 1.47 1.40 23.26
CA TYR A 63 1.10 1.91 24.60
C TYR A 63 0.33 3.24 24.59
N LYS A 64 0.45 4.07 23.54
CA LYS A 64 -0.12 5.43 23.49
C LYS A 64 -1.27 5.59 22.48
N GLY A 65 -1.52 4.58 21.67
CA GLY A 65 -2.64 4.50 20.75
C GLY A 65 -2.20 3.94 19.42
N ALA A 66 -2.51 2.67 19.17
CA ALA A 66 -2.35 2.06 17.86
C ALA A 66 -3.33 2.69 16.88
N VAL A 67 -2.82 3.21 15.76
CA VAL A 67 -3.64 3.82 14.70
C VAL A 67 -3.36 3.11 13.38
N VAL A 68 -4.40 2.74 12.63
CA VAL A 68 -4.22 2.12 11.31
C VAL A 68 -3.42 3.06 10.41
N ALA A 69 -2.32 2.57 9.84
CA ALA A 69 -1.35 3.40 9.13
C ALA A 69 -1.97 4.09 7.89
N PRO A 70 -1.60 5.36 7.62
CA PRO A 70 -2.01 6.04 6.40
C PRO A 70 -1.37 5.38 5.17
N LEU A 71 -1.94 5.69 4.00
CA LEU A 71 -1.41 5.24 2.72
C LEU A 71 -0.17 6.05 2.35
N ASP A 72 0.85 5.37 1.81
CA ASP A 72 1.99 6.01 1.15
C ASP A 72 1.95 5.70 -0.34
N VAL A 73 1.40 6.63 -1.11
CA VAL A 73 1.23 6.45 -2.56
C VAL A 73 2.58 6.51 -3.28
N ALA A 74 3.58 7.20 -2.72
CA ALA A 74 4.88 7.39 -3.38
C ALA A 74 5.68 6.08 -3.47
N ALA A 75 5.48 5.15 -2.53
CA ALA A 75 6.17 3.84 -2.50
C ALA A 75 5.51 2.75 -3.40
N SER A 76 4.44 3.09 -4.13
CA SER A 76 3.53 2.07 -4.64
C SER A 76 4.00 1.35 -5.93
N VAL A 77 4.82 1.97 -6.78
CA VAL A 77 5.38 1.30 -7.98
C VAL A 77 6.42 0.26 -7.60
N GLU A 78 7.31 0.56 -6.66
CA GLU A 78 8.27 -0.43 -6.15
C GLU A 78 7.54 -1.57 -5.45
N THR A 79 6.53 -1.23 -4.63
CA THR A 79 5.67 -2.22 -3.98
C THR A 79 5.00 -3.14 -5.00
N LEU A 80 4.48 -2.61 -6.11
CA LEU A 80 3.91 -3.40 -7.21
C LEU A 80 4.92 -4.43 -7.76
N ASN A 81 6.14 -3.98 -8.08
CA ASN A 81 7.17 -4.86 -8.65
C ASN A 81 7.57 -5.96 -7.67
N LEU A 82 7.71 -5.63 -6.38
CA LEU A 82 7.99 -6.59 -5.33
C LEU A 82 6.84 -7.59 -5.15
N ARG A 83 5.58 -7.14 -5.24
CA ARG A 83 4.41 -8.02 -5.21
C ARG A 83 4.42 -9.01 -6.37
N ILE A 84 4.63 -8.57 -7.60
CA ILE A 84 4.71 -9.47 -8.77
C ILE A 84 5.81 -10.52 -8.57
N LEU A 85 6.97 -10.12 -8.05
CA LEU A 85 8.09 -11.03 -7.80
C LEU A 85 7.76 -12.06 -6.71
N LEU A 86 7.32 -11.62 -5.54
CA LEU A 86 7.13 -12.49 -4.37
C LEU A 86 5.83 -13.31 -4.44
N GLU A 87 4.72 -12.70 -4.86
CA GLU A 87 3.46 -13.41 -5.06
C GLU A 87 3.58 -14.42 -6.21
N GLY A 88 4.39 -14.13 -7.23
CA GLY A 88 4.73 -15.11 -8.28
C GLY A 88 5.46 -16.34 -7.75
N GLN A 89 6.40 -16.19 -6.81
CA GLN A 89 7.04 -17.35 -6.17
C GLN A 89 6.02 -18.17 -5.36
N LEU A 90 5.12 -17.50 -4.65
CA LEU A 90 4.05 -18.17 -3.90
C LEU A 90 3.12 -18.95 -4.84
N ILE A 91 2.64 -18.35 -5.92
CA ILE A 91 1.78 -19.05 -6.89
C ILE A 91 2.50 -20.22 -7.54
N ARG A 92 3.77 -20.09 -7.91
CA ARG A 92 4.56 -21.21 -8.45
C ARG A 92 4.51 -22.43 -7.54
N HIS A 93 4.85 -22.22 -6.27
CA HIS A 93 4.87 -23.31 -5.29
C HIS A 93 3.47 -23.81 -4.93
N ALA A 94 2.47 -22.92 -4.92
CA ALA A 94 1.08 -23.30 -4.67
C ALA A 94 0.55 -24.24 -5.76
N VAL A 95 0.85 -23.99 -7.04
CA VAL A 95 0.45 -24.89 -8.14
C VAL A 95 1.09 -26.28 -7.98
N GLU A 96 2.33 -26.34 -7.49
CA GLU A 96 3.06 -27.61 -7.32
C GLU A 96 2.63 -28.40 -6.06
N LYS A 97 2.23 -27.70 -4.99
CA LYS A 97 2.01 -28.29 -3.66
C LYS A 97 0.56 -28.34 -3.19
N ALA A 98 -0.33 -27.53 -3.74
CA ALA A 98 -1.70 -27.41 -3.25
C ALA A 98 -2.42 -28.76 -3.28
N THR A 99 -3.01 -29.13 -2.15
CA THR A 99 -3.84 -30.33 -2.06
C THR A 99 -5.24 -30.05 -2.61
N THR A 100 -6.01 -31.12 -2.84
CA THR A 100 -7.44 -30.99 -3.19
C THR A 100 -8.21 -30.20 -2.13
N ASP A 101 -7.85 -30.33 -0.85
CA ASP A 101 -8.48 -29.55 0.23
C ASP A 101 -8.10 -28.06 0.17
N ASP A 102 -6.84 -27.74 -0.16
CA ASP A 102 -6.42 -26.35 -0.36
C ASP A 102 -7.19 -25.71 -1.52
N LEU A 103 -7.26 -26.39 -2.67
CA LEU A 103 -8.01 -25.92 -3.84
C LEU A 103 -9.49 -25.72 -3.54
N ARG A 104 -10.09 -26.61 -2.72
CA ARG A 104 -11.49 -26.47 -2.25
C ARG A 104 -11.68 -25.24 -1.38
N LEU A 105 -10.73 -24.95 -0.48
CA LEU A 105 -10.79 -23.75 0.36
C LEU A 105 -10.62 -22.46 -0.48
N ILE A 106 -9.67 -22.45 -1.41
CA ILE A 106 -9.43 -21.33 -2.33
C ILE A 106 -10.69 -21.06 -3.17
N ARG A 107 -11.27 -22.11 -3.78
CA ARG A 107 -12.55 -22.04 -4.52
C ARG A 107 -13.65 -21.41 -3.68
N ARG A 108 -13.83 -21.91 -2.45
CA ARG A 108 -14.86 -21.39 -1.56
C ARG A 108 -14.71 -19.88 -1.32
N SER A 109 -13.49 -19.38 -1.09
CA SER A 109 -13.28 -17.93 -0.88
C SER A 109 -13.52 -17.11 -2.15
N ALA A 110 -13.25 -17.67 -3.35
CA ALA A 110 -13.60 -17.04 -4.62
C ALA A 110 -15.12 -16.96 -4.82
N ASP A 111 -15.85 -18.03 -4.46
CA ASP A 111 -17.31 -18.06 -4.54
C ASP A 111 -17.95 -17.08 -3.53
N GLU A 112 -17.43 -17.03 -2.29
CA GLU A 112 -17.82 -16.05 -1.26
C GLU A 112 -17.58 -14.61 -1.75
N PHE A 113 -16.46 -14.36 -2.45
CA PHE A 113 -16.17 -13.07 -3.06
C PHE A 113 -17.20 -12.71 -4.15
N ALA A 114 -17.44 -13.60 -5.10
CA ALA A 114 -18.40 -13.39 -6.18
C ALA A 114 -19.83 -13.14 -5.66
N GLU A 115 -20.25 -13.90 -4.65
CA GLU A 115 -21.54 -13.72 -4.00
C GLU A 115 -21.66 -12.35 -3.31
N ALA A 116 -20.62 -11.93 -2.57
CA ALA A 116 -20.60 -10.63 -1.91
C ALA A 116 -20.63 -9.47 -2.92
N VAL A 117 -19.91 -9.59 -4.04
CA VAL A 117 -19.96 -8.61 -5.14
C VAL A 117 -21.37 -8.50 -5.72
N ASN A 118 -22.02 -9.63 -5.99
CA ASN A 118 -23.40 -9.65 -6.50
C ASN A 118 -24.41 -9.03 -5.52
N LYS A 119 -24.22 -9.26 -4.22
CA LYS A 119 -25.02 -8.67 -3.14
C LYS A 119 -24.68 -7.20 -2.84
N ARG A 120 -23.65 -6.65 -3.49
CA ARG A 120 -23.09 -5.31 -3.21
C ARG A 120 -22.62 -5.15 -1.76
N ASP A 121 -22.18 -6.22 -1.12
CA ASP A 121 -21.55 -6.19 0.20
C ASP A 121 -20.05 -5.93 0.04
N SER A 122 -19.67 -4.65 0.01
CA SER A 122 -18.27 -4.26 -0.18
C SER A 122 -17.36 -4.63 0.99
N ALA A 123 -17.89 -4.84 2.20
CA ALA A 123 -17.06 -5.24 3.34
C ALA A 123 -16.72 -6.73 3.23
N GLU A 124 -17.72 -7.58 3.00
CA GLU A 124 -17.51 -9.02 2.82
C GLU A 124 -16.71 -9.31 1.56
N ALA A 125 -16.96 -8.59 0.45
CA ALA A 125 -16.16 -8.76 -0.77
C ALA A 125 -14.66 -8.50 -0.50
N ARG A 126 -14.31 -7.45 0.25
CA ARG A 126 -12.90 -7.19 0.58
C ARG A 126 -12.31 -8.25 1.52
N ALA A 127 -13.08 -8.76 2.47
CA ALA A 127 -12.66 -9.83 3.37
C ALA A 127 -12.44 -11.17 2.63
N ALA A 128 -13.40 -11.58 1.78
CA ALA A 128 -13.30 -12.77 0.96
C ALA A 128 -12.14 -12.68 -0.05
N ASN A 129 -11.91 -11.52 -0.66
CA ASN A 129 -10.75 -11.27 -1.52
C ASN A 129 -9.42 -11.49 -0.76
N TYR A 130 -9.29 -10.96 0.46
CA TYR A 130 -8.12 -11.21 1.31
C TYR A 130 -7.93 -12.72 1.58
N ARG A 131 -9.02 -13.41 1.97
CA ARG A 131 -8.99 -14.86 2.25
C ARG A 131 -8.55 -15.66 1.03
N PHE A 132 -9.09 -15.34 -0.16
CA PHE A 132 -8.73 -15.98 -1.42
C PHE A 132 -7.21 -15.91 -1.69
N HIS A 133 -6.63 -14.70 -1.69
CA HIS A 133 -5.19 -14.54 -1.91
C HIS A 133 -4.34 -15.20 -0.80
N LYS A 134 -4.73 -15.04 0.46
CA LYS A 134 -4.00 -15.65 1.58
C LYS A 134 -3.98 -17.17 1.47
N GLN A 135 -5.12 -17.81 1.15
CA GLN A 135 -5.21 -19.27 1.04
C GLN A 135 -4.33 -19.81 -0.09
N MET A 136 -4.33 -19.16 -1.27
CA MET A 136 -3.41 -19.52 -2.35
C MET A 136 -1.95 -19.51 -1.86
N TYR A 137 -1.58 -18.49 -1.09
CA TYR A 137 -0.20 -18.30 -0.67
C TYR A 137 0.21 -19.19 0.51
N VAL A 138 -0.73 -19.57 1.36
CA VAL A 138 -0.50 -20.56 2.42
C VAL A 138 -0.19 -21.94 1.81
N ALA A 139 -0.88 -22.32 0.73
CA ALA A 139 -0.65 -23.59 0.03
C ALA A 139 0.77 -23.71 -0.57
N ALA A 140 1.46 -22.58 -0.76
CA ALA A 140 2.84 -22.56 -1.25
C ALA A 140 3.87 -23.10 -0.25
N ASP A 141 3.54 -23.09 1.05
CA ASP A 141 4.46 -23.52 2.12
C ASP A 141 5.82 -22.79 2.05
N LEU A 142 5.74 -21.45 1.96
CA LEU A 142 6.87 -20.52 1.99
C LEU A 142 6.60 -19.39 3.00
N PRO A 143 6.63 -19.67 4.31
CA PRO A 143 6.13 -18.76 5.34
C PRO A 143 6.86 -17.41 5.38
N GLN A 144 8.16 -17.38 5.08
CA GLN A 144 8.95 -16.14 5.04
C GLN A 144 8.56 -15.27 3.84
N THR A 145 8.35 -15.86 2.66
CA THR A 145 7.89 -15.13 1.47
C THR A 145 6.49 -14.57 1.70
N LEU A 146 5.59 -15.36 2.30
CA LEU A 146 4.25 -14.91 2.67
C LEU A 146 4.31 -13.74 3.67
N HIS A 147 5.18 -13.81 4.68
CA HIS A 147 5.37 -12.72 5.64
C HIS A 147 5.77 -11.41 4.95
N PHE A 148 6.74 -11.44 4.02
CA PHE A 148 7.10 -10.24 3.25
C PHE A 148 5.95 -9.72 2.38
N VAL A 149 5.17 -10.60 1.75
CA VAL A 149 3.97 -10.20 0.99
C VAL A 149 2.94 -9.50 1.90
N GLN A 150 2.72 -10.01 3.11
CA GLN A 150 1.81 -9.39 4.06
C GLN A 150 2.28 -7.99 4.50
N ILE A 151 3.59 -7.76 4.62
CA ILE A 151 4.15 -6.42 4.87
C ILE A 151 3.85 -5.49 3.69
N LEU A 152 4.08 -5.95 2.45
CA LEU A 152 3.79 -5.15 1.25
C LEU A 152 2.31 -4.78 1.15
N TRP A 153 1.41 -5.70 1.54
CA TRP A 153 -0.03 -5.44 1.55
C TRP A 153 -0.46 -4.31 2.48
N ALA A 154 0.24 -4.08 3.60
CA ALA A 154 -0.09 -2.99 4.52
C ALA A 154 -0.01 -1.60 3.84
N ARG A 155 0.93 -1.47 2.90
CA ARG A 155 1.26 -0.23 2.20
C ARG A 155 0.58 -0.10 0.84
N TYR A 156 0.00 -1.18 0.33
CA TYR A 156 -0.64 -1.18 -0.98
C TYR A 156 -2.03 -0.50 -0.93
N PRO A 157 -2.42 0.30 -1.95
CA PRO A 157 -3.65 1.11 -1.95
C PRO A 157 -4.93 0.31 -2.26
N PHE A 158 -5.15 -0.84 -1.61
CA PHE A 158 -6.35 -1.66 -1.81
C PHE A 158 -7.65 -0.88 -1.55
N ASP A 159 -7.65 0.05 -0.60
CA ASP A 159 -8.81 0.90 -0.29
C ASP A 159 -9.19 1.86 -1.42
N VAL A 160 -8.22 2.27 -2.26
CA VAL A 160 -8.46 3.08 -3.46
C VAL A 160 -8.97 2.20 -4.60
N ILE A 161 -8.29 1.07 -4.85
CA ILE A 161 -8.65 0.11 -5.92
C ILE A 161 -10.09 -0.37 -5.76
N ASN A 162 -10.45 -0.79 -4.55
CA ASN A 162 -11.75 -1.40 -4.27
C ASN A 162 -12.91 -0.38 -4.32
N ARG A 163 -12.63 0.92 -4.44
CA ARG A 163 -13.66 1.96 -4.61
C ARG A 163 -13.97 2.26 -6.07
N VAL A 164 -13.17 1.79 -7.01
CA VAL A 164 -13.41 2.04 -8.43
C VAL A 164 -14.60 1.20 -8.91
N GLU A 165 -15.53 1.88 -9.58
CA GLU A 165 -16.72 1.25 -10.14
C GLU A 165 -16.36 0.16 -11.15
N GLY A 166 -17.07 -0.98 -11.09
CA GLY A 166 -16.81 -2.13 -11.97
C GLY A 166 -15.60 -2.99 -11.59
N ARG A 167 -14.63 -2.47 -10.81
CA ARG A 167 -13.40 -3.21 -10.46
C ARG A 167 -13.67 -4.53 -9.75
N ALA A 168 -14.68 -4.56 -8.88
CA ALA A 168 -15.05 -5.76 -8.14
C ALA A 168 -15.59 -6.88 -9.06
N PHE A 169 -16.39 -6.54 -10.06
CA PHE A 169 -16.87 -7.53 -11.05
C PHE A 169 -15.73 -8.05 -11.91
N GLN A 170 -14.81 -7.19 -12.34
CA GLN A 170 -13.60 -7.61 -13.04
C GLN A 170 -12.74 -8.54 -12.17
N ALA A 171 -12.63 -8.29 -10.86
CA ALA A 171 -11.88 -9.16 -9.95
C ALA A 171 -12.48 -10.57 -9.88
N VAL A 172 -13.80 -10.72 -10.01
CA VAL A 172 -14.45 -12.05 -10.02
C VAL A 172 -13.96 -12.86 -11.22
N GLU A 173 -13.92 -12.26 -12.40
CA GLU A 173 -13.39 -12.91 -13.61
C GLU A 173 -11.90 -13.24 -13.49
N GLU A 174 -11.12 -12.34 -12.88
CA GLU A 174 -9.69 -12.54 -12.65
C GLU A 174 -9.42 -13.67 -11.64
N HIS A 175 -10.23 -13.81 -10.58
CA HIS A 175 -10.12 -14.89 -9.61
C HIS A 175 -10.41 -16.25 -10.24
N GLU A 176 -11.42 -16.35 -11.12
CA GLU A 176 -11.67 -17.57 -11.90
C GLU A 176 -10.50 -17.90 -12.85
N ALA A 177 -9.97 -16.87 -13.53
CA ALA A 177 -8.84 -17.02 -14.44
C ALA A 177 -7.54 -17.44 -13.72
N LEU A 178 -7.42 -17.11 -12.43
CA LEU A 178 -6.34 -17.56 -11.54
C LEU A 178 -6.53 -19.00 -11.06
N LEU A 179 -7.75 -19.34 -10.63
CA LEU A 179 -8.03 -20.62 -9.99
C LEU A 179 -8.06 -21.79 -10.99
N ARG A 180 -8.58 -21.58 -12.20
CA ARG A 180 -8.61 -22.62 -13.24
C ARG A 180 -7.22 -23.25 -13.52
N PRO A 181 -6.17 -22.48 -13.87
CA PRO A 181 -4.85 -23.06 -14.12
C PRO A 181 -4.23 -23.68 -12.85
N MET A 182 -4.55 -23.20 -11.64
CA MET A 182 -4.13 -23.88 -10.41
C MET A 182 -4.74 -25.27 -10.26
N ILE A 183 -6.02 -25.45 -10.62
CA ILE A 183 -6.71 -26.74 -10.60
C ILE A 183 -6.14 -27.69 -11.68
N GLU A 184 -5.81 -27.15 -12.84
CA GLU A 184 -5.29 -27.91 -13.99
C GLU A 184 -3.78 -28.22 -13.87
N GLY A 185 -3.09 -27.64 -12.88
CA GLY A 185 -1.63 -27.74 -12.75
C GLY A 185 -0.86 -26.93 -13.81
N ASP A 186 -1.53 -25.99 -14.51
CA ASP A 186 -0.91 -25.10 -15.48
C ASP A 186 -0.18 -23.95 -14.78
N LEU A 187 1.08 -24.20 -14.42
CA LEU A 187 1.96 -23.20 -13.83
C LEU A 187 2.08 -21.92 -14.69
N THR A 188 2.17 -22.05 -16.01
CA THR A 188 2.37 -20.89 -16.89
C THR A 188 1.11 -20.02 -16.91
N GLY A 189 -0.06 -20.65 -17.05
CA GLY A 189 -1.35 -19.98 -16.98
C GLY A 189 -1.56 -19.25 -15.64
N ALA A 190 -1.27 -19.92 -14.51
CA ALA A 190 -1.45 -19.34 -13.17
C ALA A 190 -0.53 -18.12 -12.95
N MET A 191 0.74 -18.20 -13.35
CA MET A 191 1.69 -17.10 -13.25
C MET A 191 1.27 -15.89 -14.10
N LEU A 192 0.80 -16.13 -15.32
CA LEU A 192 0.32 -15.06 -16.21
C LEU A 192 -0.96 -14.41 -15.67
N ALA A 193 -1.90 -15.22 -15.18
CA ALA A 193 -3.15 -14.73 -14.59
C ALA A 193 -2.88 -13.86 -13.35
N LEU A 194 -1.97 -14.28 -12.46
CA LEU A 194 -1.57 -13.50 -11.28
C LEU A 194 -1.00 -12.14 -11.66
N ARG A 195 -0.04 -12.14 -12.59
CA ARG A 195 0.60 -10.91 -13.03
C ARG A 195 -0.43 -9.92 -13.58
N ARG A 196 -1.32 -10.38 -14.46
CA ARG A 196 -2.40 -9.56 -15.02
C ARG A 196 -3.32 -9.02 -13.94
N HIS A 197 -3.72 -9.84 -12.97
CA HIS A 197 -4.58 -9.42 -11.86
C HIS A 197 -3.93 -8.31 -11.01
N ILE A 198 -2.65 -8.45 -10.66
CA ILE A 198 -1.90 -7.45 -9.89
C ILE A 198 -1.73 -6.14 -10.70
N GLU A 199 -1.35 -6.25 -11.98
CA GLU A 199 -1.18 -5.10 -12.88
C GLU A 199 -2.50 -4.37 -13.14
N ALA A 200 -3.61 -5.10 -13.31
CA ALA A 200 -4.95 -4.51 -13.50
C ALA A 200 -5.40 -3.71 -12.28
N GLY A 201 -5.15 -4.23 -11.07
CA GLY A 201 -5.38 -3.48 -9.83
C GLY A 201 -4.58 -2.19 -9.77
N TRP A 202 -3.32 -2.20 -10.24
CA TRP A 202 -2.49 -1.00 -10.27
C TRP A 202 -2.93 0.03 -11.33
N ALA A 203 -3.30 -0.41 -12.53
CA ALA A 203 -3.78 0.46 -13.58
C ALA A 203 -4.99 1.30 -13.11
N THR A 204 -5.88 0.68 -12.34
CA THR A 204 -7.02 1.34 -11.68
C THR A 204 -6.58 2.49 -10.75
N VAL A 205 -5.50 2.31 -9.97
CA VAL A 205 -4.97 3.37 -9.11
C VAL A 205 -4.37 4.49 -9.93
N ASN A 206 -3.58 4.16 -10.95
CA ASN A 206 -2.90 5.16 -11.76
C ASN A 206 -3.91 6.06 -12.47
N GLU A 207 -4.95 5.47 -13.07
CA GLU A 207 -6.06 6.23 -13.68
C GLU A 207 -6.80 7.09 -12.65
N ALA A 208 -7.09 6.56 -11.46
CA ALA A 208 -7.74 7.31 -10.39
C ALA A 208 -6.88 8.48 -9.86
N MET A 209 -5.55 8.32 -9.83
CA MET A 209 -4.60 9.34 -9.40
C MET A 209 -4.38 10.43 -10.45
N GLU A 210 -4.35 10.07 -11.74
CA GLU A 210 -4.25 11.01 -12.86
C GLU A 210 -5.53 11.83 -13.04
N ARG A 211 -6.68 11.21 -12.77
CA ARG A 211 -8.00 11.84 -12.73
C ARG A 211 -8.18 12.61 -11.40
N LYS A 212 -7.37 13.66 -11.18
CA LYS A 212 -7.44 14.57 -10.01
C LYS A 212 -8.89 14.76 -9.51
N PRO A 213 -9.16 14.73 -8.19
CA PRO A 213 -10.43 15.25 -7.70
C PRO A 213 -10.52 16.73 -8.08
N ALA A 214 -11.64 17.13 -8.70
CA ALA A 214 -11.99 18.53 -8.78
C ALA A 214 -11.91 19.09 -7.35
N ALA A 215 -11.19 20.20 -7.16
CA ALA A 215 -11.11 20.86 -5.87
C ALA A 215 -12.55 21.05 -5.32
N PRO A 216 -12.79 20.82 -4.01
CA PRO A 216 -14.09 21.11 -3.45
C PRO A 216 -14.43 22.57 -3.78
N ALA A 217 -15.58 22.78 -4.43
CA ALA A 217 -16.08 24.12 -4.68
C ALA A 217 -16.18 24.83 -3.33
N ASP A 218 -15.43 25.91 -3.16
CA ASP A 218 -15.47 26.76 -1.99
C ASP A 218 -16.92 27.25 -1.80
N PRO A 219 -17.63 26.84 -0.72
CA PRO A 219 -18.99 27.28 -0.46
C PRO A 219 -19.07 28.78 -0.10
N GLY A 220 -17.93 29.45 0.07
CA GLY A 220 -17.83 30.84 0.53
C GLY A 220 -17.55 31.89 -0.56
N ALA A 221 -17.30 31.51 -1.80
CA ALA A 221 -16.97 32.47 -2.85
C ALA A 221 -18.24 33.16 -3.40
N GLN A 222 -18.67 34.22 -2.71
CA GLN A 222 -19.69 35.13 -3.26
C GLN A 222 -19.20 35.74 -4.58
N PRO A 223 -20.05 35.81 -5.63
CA PRO A 223 -19.65 36.38 -6.91
C PRO A 223 -19.35 37.87 -6.73
N ARG A 224 -18.09 38.26 -6.98
CA ARG A 224 -17.69 39.66 -7.06
C ARG A 224 -18.53 40.36 -8.13
N ARG A 225 -19.42 41.24 -7.69
CA ARG A 225 -20.12 42.21 -8.56
C ARG A 225 -19.07 43.02 -9.33
N LYS A 226 -19.07 42.91 -10.64
CA LYS A 226 -18.32 43.84 -11.52
C LYS A 226 -18.98 45.22 -11.41
N SER A 227 -18.32 46.15 -10.73
CA SER A 227 -18.68 47.56 -10.80
C SER A 227 -18.17 48.15 -12.10
N ASN A 228 -19.09 48.46 -13.02
CA ASN A 228 -18.84 49.35 -14.14
C ASN A 228 -18.51 50.74 -13.59
N LYS A 229 -17.33 51.27 -13.91
CA LYS A 229 -17.08 52.71 -13.95
C LYS A 229 -16.20 53.02 -15.15
N GLU A 230 -16.86 53.38 -16.24
CA GLU A 230 -16.34 54.26 -17.26
C GLU A 230 -16.19 55.67 -16.68
N THR A 231 -15.08 56.32 -17.02
CA THR A 231 -14.80 57.77 -17.15
C THR A 231 -13.27 57.84 -17.28
N GLY A 232 -12.68 58.25 -18.39
CA GLY A 232 -12.91 59.50 -19.09
C GLY A 232 -11.88 60.52 -18.58
N GLN A 233 -10.84 60.73 -19.40
CA GLN A 233 -9.99 61.94 -19.58
C GLN A 233 -9.98 63.00 -18.45
N ASP A 234 -8.81 63.39 -17.94
CA ASP A 234 -8.08 64.55 -18.49
C ASP A 234 -6.82 64.97 -17.70
N GLU A 235 -6.03 65.74 -18.44
CA GLU A 235 -4.75 66.42 -18.25
C GLU A 235 -4.36 67.13 -16.91
N ARG A 236 -3.03 67.12 -16.68
CA ARG A 236 -2.12 68.20 -16.22
C ARG A 236 -2.32 68.86 -14.83
N SER A 237 -1.27 68.75 -13.99
CA SER A 237 -0.48 69.87 -13.39
C SER A 237 0.64 69.30 -12.51
N ARG A 238 1.93 69.44 -12.87
CA ARG A 238 2.89 70.49 -12.43
C ARG A 238 3.00 70.66 -10.90
N ALA A 239 4.12 70.20 -10.29
CA ALA A 239 5.33 71.00 -10.02
C ALA A 239 6.10 70.56 -8.74
N ALA A 240 7.41 70.33 -8.94
CA ALA A 240 8.58 70.76 -8.15
C ALA A 240 8.85 70.30 -6.70
N GLY A 241 10.13 69.94 -6.47
CA GLY A 241 10.84 69.99 -5.18
C GLY A 241 11.68 68.74 -4.88
N HIS A 242 12.91 68.63 -5.40
CA HIS A 242 14.20 68.88 -4.70
C HIS A 242 14.59 67.90 -3.57
N GLY A 243 15.75 67.25 -3.75
CA GLY A 243 16.76 67.14 -2.69
C GLY A 243 17.24 65.74 -2.26
N HIS A 244 18.54 65.48 -2.51
CA HIS A 244 19.47 64.63 -1.75
C HIS A 244 19.31 63.10 -1.77
N ASP A 245 20.36 62.27 -1.72
CA ASP A 245 21.80 62.38 -2.00
C ASP A 245 22.37 60.94 -1.89
N GLU A 246 23.58 60.76 -2.43
CA GLU A 246 24.59 59.77 -2.03
C GLU A 246 24.36 58.25 -2.23
N ARG A 247 25.04 57.73 -3.25
CA ARG A 247 25.90 56.53 -3.14
C ARG A 247 27.36 57.00 -3.02
N PRO A 248 28.30 56.22 -2.45
CA PRO A 248 28.99 55.20 -3.27
C PRO A 248 29.44 53.91 -2.53
N ASP A 249 29.49 52.80 -3.27
CA ASP A 249 30.35 51.60 -3.05
C ASP A 249 31.86 52.00 -3.18
N PRO A 250 32.93 51.19 -2.91
CA PRO A 250 33.05 49.71 -3.08
C PRO A 250 34.09 49.04 -2.10
N PRO A 251 34.94 48.06 -2.49
CA PRO A 251 34.69 46.62 -2.62
C PRO A 251 35.65 45.75 -1.75
N GLY A 252 35.42 44.44 -1.67
CA GLY A 252 36.39 43.50 -1.10
C GLY A 252 36.15 42.06 -1.53
N GLY A 253 37.04 41.53 -2.37
CA GLY A 253 37.06 40.14 -2.83
C GLY A 253 37.99 39.23 -2.03
N THR A 254 37.88 37.93 -2.29
CA THR A 254 38.88 36.81 -2.21
C THR A 254 38.04 35.52 -2.15
N GLU A 255 37.90 34.69 -3.19
CA GLU A 255 38.86 33.83 -3.89
C GLU A 255 39.42 32.67 -3.04
N ARG A 256 39.33 31.44 -3.61
CA ARG A 256 40.01 30.15 -3.30
C ARG A 256 39.26 29.18 -2.37
N GLN A 257 39.22 27.87 -2.61
CA GLN A 257 39.92 26.98 -3.56
C GLN A 257 39.23 25.61 -3.63
N ASP A 258 39.20 25.04 -4.85
CA ASP A 258 39.01 23.61 -5.12
C ASP A 258 40.14 22.76 -4.54
N LEU A 259 39.84 21.55 -4.06
CA LEU A 259 40.77 20.41 -4.13
C LEU A 259 40.02 19.09 -4.34
N ARG A 260 40.45 18.39 -5.39
CA ARG A 260 39.99 17.09 -5.88
C ARG A 260 40.70 15.92 -5.16
N THR A 261 40.01 14.78 -5.15
CA THR A 261 40.47 13.38 -5.33
C THR A 261 41.61 12.82 -4.46
N ASP A 262 41.38 11.65 -3.85
CA ASP A 262 42.27 10.50 -4.13
C ASP A 262 41.62 9.11 -3.91
N HIS A 263 42.02 8.19 -4.77
CA HIS A 263 41.72 6.77 -4.82
C HIS A 263 42.51 5.97 -3.76
N ARG A 264 41.93 4.88 -3.22
CA ARG A 264 42.66 3.61 -2.96
C ARG A 264 41.74 2.45 -2.52
N LYS A 265 41.53 1.49 -3.43
CA LYS A 265 41.57 0.04 -3.17
C LYS A 265 42.92 -0.44 -3.74
N PRO A 266 43.61 -1.51 -3.23
CA PRO A 266 43.06 -2.87 -3.23
C PRO A 266 43.62 -3.83 -2.14
N ARG A 267 43.02 -5.03 -1.97
CA ARG A 267 43.67 -6.33 -2.26
C ARG A 267 42.79 -7.54 -1.90
N ARG A 268 42.74 -8.46 -2.86
CA ARG A 268 42.30 -9.85 -2.73
C ARG A 268 43.41 -10.67 -2.05
N GLY A 269 43.05 -11.62 -1.20
CA GLY A 269 43.88 -12.73 -0.75
C GLY A 269 43.15 -14.04 -1.02
N ARG A 270 43.83 -14.97 -1.69
CA ARG A 270 43.36 -16.29 -2.14
C ARG A 270 43.52 -17.34 -1.03
N ALA A 271 42.60 -18.31 -1.06
CA ALA A 271 42.71 -19.75 -0.83
C ALA A 271 43.75 -20.31 0.15
N ASP A 272 43.29 -21.18 1.06
CA ASP A 272 43.98 -22.45 1.27
C ASP A 272 42.99 -23.59 1.59
N THR A 273 43.28 -24.72 0.98
CA THR A 273 42.63 -26.03 1.06
C THR A 273 43.06 -26.79 2.31
N ARG A 274 42.16 -27.58 2.94
CA ARG A 274 42.52 -28.88 3.53
C ARG A 274 41.30 -29.72 3.91
N THR A 275 41.19 -30.84 3.21
CA THR A 275 40.67 -32.14 3.64
C THR A 275 41.10 -32.53 5.06
N ASP A 276 40.21 -33.14 5.84
CA ASP A 276 40.49 -34.44 6.48
C ASP A 276 39.24 -35.07 7.13
N ARG A 277 39.08 -36.37 6.85
CA ARG A 277 38.23 -37.43 7.43
C ARG A 277 36.75 -37.51 7.10
#